data_AF-A0A4P2VLP6-F1
#
_entry.id   AF-A0A4P2VLP6-F1
#
_cell.length_a   1.000
_cell.length_b   1.000
_cell.length_c   1.000
_cell.angle_alpha   90.00
_cell.angle_beta   90.00
_cell.angle_gamma   90.00
#
_symmetry.space_group_name_H-M   'P 1'
#
loop_
_entity.id
_entity.type
_entity.pdbx_description
1 polymer ?
#
loop_
_entity_poly.entity_id
_entity_poly.type
_entity_poly.pdbx_seq_one_letter_code
_entity_poly.pdbx_strand_id
1 'polypeptide(L)'
;MRKLKLLKYYFLLSFLFICHLYTPAQANECPKDFIENKKPAIPFVPFPMKDPDTGKPLLPEDKITIEDRDGKKYEIKAIDFFNNVNSMEYSLSQWGYSLRDTEGSYNLSTLDICAKLLDKQKDIIEKELRKDPANKILSYDEWMKNIEAALDAYKVAIPSLEDLAKYGNDAKFDDFITTVKAFDVPRPVFKKVELKSFNKEKNWSFEKGQKSKFFIGGHAGYKIAASKVEVDALADAGLDGAVLGVWEGQIANAYAKAKSPATQKGSLDINASVFGKTLYVFKEELKNDNYKDEKMLFNTPVSLEHSVRFVIGPIPVRVAVGLRGNNFMRWGVELVPLQIQTYLQHYAGIDAYASAAVDAFIAGAGARGRLILVALDTRVTAGALVEFNDVPELKLELVGTTELNTLQGDISLFVYAYVPTWKFWKAFFERKEWSTTLWSSPGYVLKGNIFDYSATLSPTGFRAKGDLSVSDVAEQLEIDRNLQRENKITDLENKTQEKLNETFNAIVNDLKSENNLKIFKNEVFYSESEKSIEKIVGDYLTELEKWSGQNI
;
A
#
# COMPACT_ATOMS: atom_id res chain seq x y z
N MET A 1 -1.04 19.58 78.90
CA MET A 1 -0.39 18.43 78.20
C MET A 1 -1.36 17.83 77.19
N ARG A 2 -0.86 17.35 76.04
CA ARG A 2 -1.59 17.00 74.78
C ARG A 2 -1.93 18.19 73.86
N LYS A 3 -0.92 18.76 73.18
CA LYS A 3 -1.05 19.39 71.85
C LYS A 3 0.30 19.89 71.28
N LEU A 4 1.39 19.12 71.43
CA LEU A 4 2.71 19.54 70.89
C LEU A 4 3.60 18.38 70.41
N LYS A 5 3.02 17.28 69.92
CA LYS A 5 3.77 16.15 69.32
C LYS A 5 3.44 15.86 67.84
N LEU A 6 2.49 16.57 67.23
CA LEU A 6 2.10 16.34 65.83
C LEU A 6 2.86 17.20 64.80
N LEU A 7 3.58 18.24 65.23
CA LEU A 7 4.25 19.17 64.30
C LEU A 7 5.65 18.70 63.84
N LYS A 8 6.27 17.73 64.54
CA LYS A 8 7.61 17.22 64.18
C LYS A 8 7.60 16.12 63.11
N TYR A 9 6.45 15.51 62.83
CA TYR A 9 6.35 14.46 61.79
C TYR A 9 6.10 15.03 60.39
N TYR A 10 5.51 16.21 60.27
CA TYR A 10 5.26 16.84 58.96
C TYR A 10 6.50 17.50 58.35
N PHE A 11 7.44 17.97 59.18
CA PHE A 11 8.65 18.65 58.68
C PHE A 11 9.74 17.68 58.20
N LEU A 12 9.71 16.42 58.66
CA LEU A 12 10.66 15.39 58.22
C LEU A 12 10.16 14.64 56.97
N LEU A 13 8.85 14.63 56.72
CA LEU A 13 8.27 14.03 55.50
C LEU A 13 8.37 14.98 54.29
N SER A 14 8.45 16.30 54.50
CA SER A 14 8.59 17.26 53.39
C SER A 14 10.02 17.38 52.85
N PHE A 15 11.05 16.95 53.60
CA PHE A 15 12.45 17.02 53.14
C PHE A 15 12.89 15.78 52.36
N LEU A 16 12.22 14.64 52.55
CA LEU A 16 12.48 13.41 51.78
C LEU A 16 11.82 13.39 50.39
N PHE A 17 10.97 14.37 50.08
CA PHE A 17 10.31 14.48 48.77
C PHE A 17 10.99 15.45 47.78
N ILE A 18 12.05 16.17 48.19
CA ILE A 18 12.69 17.21 47.36
C ILE A 18 14.00 16.73 46.69
N CYS A 19 14.56 15.57 47.07
CA CYS A 19 15.80 15.05 46.48
C CYS A 19 15.62 14.00 45.37
N HIS A 20 14.42 13.87 44.78
CA HIS A 20 14.17 12.97 43.64
C HIS A 20 13.74 13.70 42.35
N LEU A 21 13.93 15.02 42.26
CA LEU A 21 13.61 15.82 41.07
C LEU A 21 14.82 16.61 40.53
N TYR A 22 15.98 15.95 40.45
CA TYR A 22 17.06 16.38 39.56
C TYR A 22 17.42 15.22 38.63
N THR A 23 16.52 14.95 37.69
CA THR A 23 16.94 14.34 36.43
C THR A 23 17.72 15.42 35.65
N PRO A 24 18.88 15.10 35.06
CA PRO A 24 19.50 16.01 34.10
C PRO A 24 18.45 16.31 33.03
N ALA A 25 18.40 17.56 32.59
CA ALA A 25 17.60 17.95 31.44
C ALA A 25 18.00 17.04 30.26
N GLN A 26 17.24 15.96 30.09
CA GLN A 26 17.31 15.15 28.89
C GLN A 26 16.79 16.07 27.82
N ALA A 27 17.66 16.42 26.87
CA ALA A 27 17.23 16.97 25.60
C ALA A 27 16.10 16.05 25.11
N ASN A 28 14.88 16.59 25.05
CA ASN A 28 13.68 15.84 24.68
C ASN A 28 13.98 15.04 23.40
N GLU A 29 14.17 13.73 23.55
CA GLU A 29 14.06 12.82 22.42
C GLU A 29 12.64 13.00 21.89
N CYS A 30 12.53 13.31 20.60
CA CYS A 30 11.25 13.49 19.95
C CYS A 30 10.37 12.25 20.22
N PRO A 31 9.07 12.42 20.48
CA PRO A 31 8.15 11.30 20.67
C PRO A 31 8.31 10.28 19.53
N LYS A 32 8.44 8.99 19.88
CA LYS A 32 8.62 7.89 18.92
C LYS A 32 7.41 7.65 18.00
N ASP A 33 6.34 8.40 18.22
CA ASP A 33 5.13 8.38 17.42
C ASP A 33 5.13 9.62 16.52
N PHE A 34 5.65 9.48 15.31
CA PHE A 34 5.47 10.47 14.26
C PHE A 34 3.99 10.49 13.89
N ILE A 35 3.25 11.46 14.44
CA ILE A 35 1.86 11.70 14.06
C ILE A 35 1.91 12.46 12.73
N GLU A 36 1.71 11.74 11.62
CA GLU A 36 1.60 12.34 10.30
C GLU A 36 0.28 13.11 10.18
N ASN A 37 0.34 14.41 10.39
CA ASN A 37 -0.82 15.29 10.29
C ASN A 37 -1.08 15.62 8.81
N LYS A 38 -1.42 14.65 7.96
CA LYS A 38 -1.68 14.94 6.53
C LYS A 38 -3.11 15.42 6.33
N LYS A 39 -3.29 16.54 5.65
CA LYS A 39 -4.62 17.07 5.28
C LYS A 39 -4.99 16.64 3.85
N PRO A 40 -6.28 16.70 3.46
CA PRO A 40 -6.68 16.49 2.07
C PRO A 40 -5.89 17.40 1.14
N ALA A 41 -5.42 16.86 0.01
CA ALA A 41 -4.66 17.63 -0.96
C ALA A 41 -5.47 18.86 -1.40
N ILE A 42 -4.80 20.02 -1.46
CA ILE A 42 -5.40 21.26 -1.94
C ILE A 42 -4.99 21.49 -3.40
N PRO A 43 -5.86 22.11 -4.24
CA PRO A 43 -5.48 22.44 -5.61
C PRO A 43 -4.27 23.36 -5.65
N PHE A 44 -3.25 22.97 -6.41
CA PHE A 44 -2.05 23.79 -6.60
C PHE A 44 -2.40 25.06 -7.38
N VAL A 45 -2.04 26.21 -6.82
CA VAL A 45 -2.14 27.52 -7.48
C VAL A 45 -0.77 28.19 -7.44
N PRO A 46 -0.10 28.39 -8.59
CA PRO A 46 1.22 29.01 -8.61
C PRO A 46 1.18 30.45 -8.09
N PHE A 47 2.25 30.86 -7.42
CA PHE A 47 2.48 32.24 -7.04
C PHE A 47 2.64 33.10 -8.29
N PRO A 48 1.88 34.21 -8.41
CA PRO A 48 2.05 35.13 -9.51
C PRO A 48 3.44 35.78 -9.38
N MET A 49 4.15 35.90 -10.51
CA MET A 49 5.45 36.57 -10.58
C MET A 49 5.27 38.08 -10.44
N LYS A 50 4.95 38.52 -9.23
CA LYS A 50 4.74 39.90 -8.82
C LYS A 50 5.56 40.18 -7.58
N ASP A 51 6.08 41.39 -7.50
CA ASP A 51 6.73 41.89 -6.31
C ASP A 51 5.73 41.87 -5.13
N PRO A 52 6.03 41.17 -4.02
CA PRO A 52 5.12 41.05 -2.88
C PRO A 52 4.85 42.39 -2.18
N ASP A 53 5.79 43.34 -2.22
CA ASP A 53 5.68 44.63 -1.53
C ASP A 53 4.96 45.66 -2.41
N THR A 54 5.23 45.65 -3.72
CA THR A 54 4.71 46.66 -4.64
C THR A 54 3.55 46.20 -5.51
N GLY A 55 3.30 44.89 -5.59
CA GLY A 55 2.27 44.27 -6.43
C GLY A 55 2.53 44.36 -7.94
N LYS A 56 3.67 44.92 -8.36
CA LYS A 56 4.03 45.09 -9.77
C LYS A 56 4.46 43.74 -10.38
N PRO A 57 4.11 43.46 -11.64
CA PRO A 57 4.62 42.27 -12.33
C PRO A 57 6.13 42.34 -12.49
N LEU A 58 6.80 41.21 -12.26
CA LEU A 58 8.23 41.03 -12.46
C LEU A 58 8.46 40.22 -13.75
N LEU A 59 9.49 40.59 -14.52
CA LEU A 59 9.96 39.81 -15.65
C LEU A 59 10.86 38.66 -15.16
N PRO A 60 10.96 37.55 -15.92
CA PRO A 60 11.80 36.40 -15.54
C PRO A 60 13.25 36.74 -15.17
N GLU A 61 13.84 37.71 -15.87
CA GLU A 61 15.23 38.15 -15.71
C GLU A 61 15.40 39.26 -14.66
N ASP A 62 14.29 39.80 -14.11
CA ASP A 62 14.36 40.82 -13.07
C ASP A 62 15.03 40.21 -11.84
N LYS A 63 15.93 40.97 -11.22
CA LYS A 63 16.57 40.55 -9.99
C LYS A 63 15.73 40.97 -8.79
N ILE A 64 15.45 40.02 -7.92
CA ILE A 64 14.83 40.27 -6.63
C ILE A 64 15.90 40.19 -5.54
N THR A 65 15.83 41.11 -4.58
CA THR A 65 16.68 41.07 -3.40
C THR A 65 15.95 40.34 -2.30
N ILE A 66 16.54 39.26 -1.80
CA ILE A 66 16.02 38.49 -0.67
C ILE A 66 16.96 38.71 0.50
N GLU A 67 16.40 38.95 1.68
CA GLU A 67 17.12 39.04 2.94
C GLU A 67 16.97 37.71 3.67
N ASP A 68 18.07 37.06 4.03
CA ASP A 68 18.03 35.89 4.92
C ASP A 68 17.76 36.31 6.39
N ARG A 69 17.65 35.30 7.26
CA ARG A 69 17.42 35.53 8.69
C ARG A 69 18.57 36.25 9.41
N ASP A 70 19.76 36.30 8.82
CA ASP A 70 20.93 36.98 9.37
C ASP A 70 21.07 38.42 8.84
N GLY A 71 20.06 38.90 8.08
CA GLY A 71 20.04 40.23 7.48
C GLY A 71 20.91 40.36 6.23
N LYS A 72 21.46 39.25 5.73
CA LYS A 72 22.30 39.25 4.54
C LYS A 72 21.43 39.21 3.30
N LYS A 73 21.65 40.18 2.42
CA LYS A 73 20.90 40.36 1.18
C LYS A 73 21.60 39.63 0.03
N TYR A 74 20.83 38.91 -0.78
CA TYR A 74 21.29 38.27 -2.00
C TYR A 74 20.32 38.54 -3.15
N GLU A 75 20.88 38.73 -4.35
CA GLU A 75 20.10 38.91 -5.57
C GLU A 75 19.92 37.56 -6.28
N ILE A 76 18.69 37.22 -6.62
CA ILE A 76 18.36 36.06 -7.45
C ILE A 76 17.42 36.51 -8.58
N LYS A 77 17.42 35.82 -9.71
CA LYS A 77 16.45 36.08 -10.77
C LYS A 77 15.05 35.71 -10.29
N ALA A 78 14.05 36.50 -10.69
CA ALA A 78 12.66 36.26 -10.35
C ALA A 78 12.22 34.85 -10.79
N ILE A 79 12.62 34.40 -11.98
CA ILE A 79 12.25 33.06 -12.46
C ILE A 79 12.76 31.93 -11.54
N ASP A 80 14.01 31.98 -11.10
CA ASP A 80 14.60 30.95 -10.26
C ASP A 80 13.94 30.92 -8.88
N PHE A 81 13.64 32.10 -8.33
CA PHE A 81 12.93 32.21 -7.07
C PHE A 81 11.51 31.67 -7.15
N PHE A 82 10.70 32.14 -8.11
CA PHE A 82 9.31 31.71 -8.22
C PHE A 82 9.19 30.23 -8.61
N ASN A 83 10.15 29.67 -9.36
CA ASN A 83 10.19 28.22 -9.61
C ASN A 83 10.44 27.42 -8.32
N ASN A 84 11.39 27.85 -7.48
CA ASN A 84 11.66 27.20 -6.20
C ASN A 84 10.45 27.29 -5.25
N VAL A 85 9.83 28.48 -5.13
CA VAL A 85 8.65 28.69 -4.29
C VAL A 85 7.45 27.89 -4.82
N ASN A 86 7.22 27.86 -6.13
CA ASN A 86 6.13 27.09 -6.73
C ASN A 86 6.34 25.58 -6.62
N SER A 87 7.57 25.09 -6.73
CA SER A 87 7.89 23.67 -6.51
C SER A 87 7.62 23.27 -5.05
N MET A 88 7.91 24.16 -4.11
CA MET A 88 7.64 23.94 -2.69
C MET A 88 6.14 23.98 -2.39
N GLU A 89 5.42 24.95 -2.94
CA GLU A 89 3.95 25.05 -2.85
C GLU A 89 3.26 23.83 -3.45
N TYR A 90 3.72 23.37 -4.62
CA TYR A 90 3.23 22.15 -5.23
C TYR A 90 3.42 20.96 -4.29
N SER A 91 4.62 20.80 -3.73
CA SER A 91 4.91 19.71 -2.80
C SER A 91 4.03 19.77 -1.54
N LEU A 92 3.85 20.94 -0.94
CA LEU A 92 3.00 21.12 0.23
C LEU A 92 1.52 20.91 -0.07
N SER A 93 1.06 21.32 -1.27
CA SER A 93 -0.34 21.17 -1.69
C SER A 93 -0.76 19.70 -1.77
N GLN A 94 0.17 18.80 -2.16
CA GLN A 94 -0.05 17.34 -2.15
C GLN A 94 -0.23 16.76 -0.73
N TRP A 95 0.18 17.51 0.29
CA TRP A 95 0.06 17.14 1.70
C TRP A 95 -1.08 17.90 2.42
N GLY A 96 -1.85 18.70 1.68
CA GLY A 96 -2.94 19.51 2.19
C GLY A 96 -2.48 20.74 2.98
N TYR A 97 -1.25 21.20 2.72
CA TYR A 97 -0.66 22.41 3.29
C TYR A 97 -0.37 23.42 2.18
N SER A 98 -0.37 24.71 2.51
CA SER A 98 0.01 25.78 1.60
C SER A 98 1.00 26.71 2.31
N LEU A 99 1.90 27.33 1.54
CA LEU A 99 2.69 28.47 1.98
C LEU A 99 1.84 29.74 2.12
N ARG A 100 0.61 29.71 1.59
CA ARG A 100 -0.40 30.75 1.76
C ARG A 100 -1.10 30.55 3.10
N ASP A 101 -1.32 31.64 3.82
CA ASP A 101 -2.23 31.67 4.95
C ASP A 101 -3.69 31.49 4.48
N THR A 102 -4.62 31.40 5.43
CA THR A 102 -6.06 31.27 5.15
C THR A 102 -6.65 32.46 4.38
N GLU A 103 -5.92 33.56 4.24
CA GLU A 103 -6.31 34.78 3.54
C GLU A 103 -5.59 34.94 2.18
N GLY A 104 -4.66 34.04 1.84
CA GLY A 104 -3.89 34.05 0.60
C GLY A 104 -2.54 34.79 0.65
N SER A 105 -2.10 35.27 1.82
CA SER A 105 -0.83 35.98 2.05
C SER A 105 0.28 35.03 2.56
N TYR A 106 1.56 35.39 2.45
CA TYR A 106 2.68 34.52 2.82
C TYR A 106 3.80 35.32 3.51
N ASN A 107 4.42 34.75 4.56
CA ASN A 107 5.57 35.33 5.26
C ASN A 107 6.74 34.32 5.30
N LEU A 108 7.84 34.67 4.62
CA LEU A 108 9.04 33.84 4.40
C LEU A 108 9.78 33.44 5.69
N SER A 109 9.54 34.13 6.81
CA SER A 109 10.26 33.91 8.06
C SER A 109 9.96 32.58 8.75
N THR A 110 8.91 31.83 8.39
CA THR A 110 8.54 30.55 9.03
C THR A 110 9.21 29.31 8.42
N LEU A 111 9.84 29.42 7.24
CA LEU A 111 10.36 28.28 6.47
C LEU A 111 11.70 27.67 6.96
N ASP A 112 12.58 28.43 7.61
CA ASP A 112 13.92 27.94 8.02
C ASP A 112 13.91 27.00 9.25
N ILE A 113 12.77 26.85 9.94
CA ILE A 113 12.64 25.83 11.01
C ILE A 113 12.56 24.42 10.41
N CYS A 114 11.97 24.27 9.23
CA CYS A 114 11.82 22.97 8.56
C CYS A 114 13.13 22.49 7.88
N ALA A 115 13.96 23.41 7.38
CA ALA A 115 15.23 23.07 6.72
C ALA A 115 16.23 22.39 7.68
N LYS A 116 16.34 22.89 8.90
CA LYS A 116 17.28 22.36 9.93
C LYS A 116 16.94 20.95 10.43
N LEU A 117 15.67 20.57 10.32
CA LEU A 117 15.21 19.21 10.65
C LEU A 117 15.61 18.19 9.57
N LEU A 118 15.63 18.61 8.31
CA LEU A 118 16.01 17.77 7.17
C LEU A 118 17.53 17.50 7.15
N ASP A 119 18.36 18.48 7.48
CA ASP A 119 19.82 18.31 7.51
C ASP A 119 20.28 17.28 8.55
N LYS A 120 19.65 17.26 9.74
CA LYS A 120 19.96 16.25 10.77
C LYS A 120 19.59 14.83 10.36
N GLN A 121 18.57 14.65 9.53
CA GLN A 121 18.15 13.32 9.05
C GLN A 121 19.12 12.80 7.97
N LYS A 122 19.67 13.69 7.15
CA LYS A 122 20.69 13.37 6.15
C LYS A 122 21.96 12.78 6.79
N ASP A 123 22.46 13.38 7.86
CA ASP A 123 23.67 12.93 8.55
C ASP A 123 23.55 11.51 9.15
N ILE A 124 22.36 11.15 9.63
CA ILE A 124 22.09 9.82 10.20
C ILE A 124 22.10 8.74 9.09
N ILE A 125 21.52 9.07 7.94
CA ILE A 125 21.44 8.17 6.78
C ILE A 125 22.85 7.90 6.20
N GLU A 126 23.68 8.94 6.08
CA GLU A 126 25.06 8.80 5.60
C GLU A 126 25.93 7.95 6.54
N LYS A 127 25.69 8.04 7.85
CA LYS A 127 26.46 7.30 8.86
C LYS A 127 26.13 5.81 8.90
N GLU A 128 24.89 5.42 8.59
CA GLU A 128 24.47 4.01 8.55
C GLU A 128 24.79 3.33 7.20
N LEU A 129 24.72 4.06 6.08
CA LEU A 129 25.06 3.53 4.74
C LEU A 129 26.54 3.13 4.61
N ARG A 130 27.44 3.78 5.36
CA ARG A 130 28.89 3.51 5.31
C ARG A 130 29.33 2.28 6.12
N LYS A 131 28.45 1.62 6.86
CA LYS A 131 28.80 0.45 7.69
C LYS A 131 28.79 -0.88 6.92
N ASP A 132 28.16 -0.94 5.75
CA ASP A 132 28.10 -2.15 4.92
C ASP A 132 29.18 -2.11 3.81
N PRO A 133 30.18 -3.02 3.82
CA PRO A 133 31.25 -3.05 2.82
C PRO A 133 30.76 -3.31 1.39
N ALA A 134 29.57 -3.89 1.19
CA ALA A 134 28.97 -4.06 -0.14
C ALA A 134 28.35 -2.76 -0.69
N ASN A 135 28.11 -1.77 0.16
CA ASN A 135 27.59 -0.45 -0.18
C ASN A 135 28.67 0.64 -0.18
N LYS A 136 29.96 0.25 -0.07
CA LYS A 136 31.08 1.18 -0.19
C LYS A 136 31.10 1.71 -1.63
N ILE A 137 30.48 2.87 -1.84
CA ILE A 137 30.67 3.68 -3.03
C ILE A 137 32.19 3.87 -3.16
N LEU A 138 32.78 3.34 -4.24
CA LEU A 138 34.19 3.53 -4.54
C LEU A 138 34.47 5.03 -4.43
N SER A 139 35.50 5.40 -3.67
CA SER A 139 35.90 6.80 -3.66
C SER A 139 36.25 7.22 -5.10
N TYR A 140 36.15 8.51 -5.40
CA TYR A 140 36.52 9.03 -6.71
C TYR A 140 37.93 8.54 -7.12
N ASP A 141 38.87 8.51 -6.17
CA ASP A 141 40.24 8.01 -6.39
C ASP A 141 40.30 6.50 -6.65
N GLU A 142 39.50 5.69 -5.94
CA GLU A 142 39.41 4.24 -6.17
C GLU A 142 38.77 3.92 -7.53
N TRP A 143 37.78 4.71 -7.95
CA TRP A 143 37.14 4.60 -9.26
C TRP A 143 38.07 5.07 -10.39
N MET A 144 38.75 6.20 -10.22
CA MET A 144 39.76 6.71 -11.16
C MET A 144 40.88 5.71 -11.36
N LYS A 145 41.38 5.08 -10.29
CA LYS A 145 42.40 4.03 -10.37
C LYS A 145 41.94 2.81 -11.18
N ASN A 146 40.66 2.43 -11.07
CA ASN A 146 40.09 1.33 -11.87
C ASN A 146 39.93 1.73 -13.34
N ILE A 147 39.61 2.99 -13.62
CA ILE A 147 39.58 3.52 -15.00
C ILE A 147 40.99 3.60 -15.58
N GLU A 148 41.97 4.09 -14.83
CA GLU A 148 43.38 4.14 -15.26
C GLU A 148 43.91 2.73 -15.55
N ALA A 149 43.63 1.76 -14.67
CA ALA A 149 44.02 0.37 -14.91
C ALA A 149 43.34 -0.24 -16.15
N ALA A 150 42.05 0.06 -16.39
CA ALA A 150 41.34 -0.39 -17.59
C ALA A 150 41.86 0.30 -18.87
N LEU A 151 42.20 1.59 -18.78
CA LEU A 151 42.79 2.38 -19.86
C LEU A 151 44.20 1.87 -20.20
N ASP A 152 45.01 1.55 -19.20
CA ASP A 152 46.36 1.03 -19.41
C ASP A 152 46.33 -0.39 -19.98
N ALA A 153 45.42 -1.25 -19.49
CA ALA A 153 45.17 -2.56 -20.11
C ALA A 153 44.71 -2.41 -21.57
N TYR A 154 43.90 -1.40 -21.87
CA TYR A 154 43.46 -1.10 -23.23
C TYR A 154 44.62 -0.60 -24.11
N LYS A 155 45.47 0.31 -23.61
CA LYS A 155 46.67 0.80 -24.32
C LYS A 155 47.64 -0.33 -24.66
N VAL A 156 47.83 -1.31 -23.77
CA VAL A 156 48.66 -2.48 -24.03
C VAL A 156 48.05 -3.41 -25.09
N ALA A 157 46.72 -3.41 -25.23
CA ALA A 157 46.01 -4.19 -26.25
C ALA A 157 45.97 -3.50 -27.63
N ILE A 158 46.32 -2.21 -27.71
CA ILE A 158 46.43 -1.48 -28.98
C ILE A 158 47.80 -1.80 -29.60
N PRO A 159 47.86 -2.37 -30.82
CA PRO A 159 49.13 -2.64 -31.49
C PRO A 159 49.93 -1.36 -31.73
N SER A 160 51.25 -1.43 -31.65
CA SER A 160 52.09 -0.27 -31.96
C SER A 160 51.98 0.10 -33.44
N LEU A 161 52.33 1.35 -33.79
CA LEU A 161 52.35 1.81 -35.18
C LEU A 161 53.24 0.92 -36.08
N GLU A 162 54.29 0.35 -35.49
CA GLU A 162 55.23 -0.58 -36.14
C GLU A 162 54.60 -1.97 -36.39
N ASP A 163 53.73 -2.42 -35.49
CA ASP A 163 52.93 -3.64 -35.68
C ASP A 163 51.86 -3.44 -36.77
N LEU A 164 51.16 -2.30 -36.75
CA LEU A 164 50.18 -1.95 -37.79
C LEU A 164 50.81 -1.82 -39.18
N ALA A 165 52.04 -1.30 -39.27
CA ALA A 165 52.80 -1.23 -40.52
C ALA A 165 53.18 -2.61 -41.08
N LYS A 166 53.39 -3.62 -40.22
CA LYS A 166 53.60 -5.02 -40.65
C LYS A 166 52.32 -5.65 -41.17
N TYR A 167 51.17 -5.35 -40.56
CA TYR A 167 49.87 -5.90 -40.97
C TYR A 167 49.25 -5.21 -42.18
N GLY A 168 49.60 -3.95 -42.47
CA GLY A 168 49.11 -3.21 -43.64
C GLY A 168 49.51 -3.81 -45.00
N ASN A 169 50.46 -4.74 -45.03
CA ASN A 169 50.85 -5.48 -46.23
C ASN A 169 50.05 -6.78 -46.45
N ASP A 170 49.28 -7.24 -45.45
CA ASP A 170 48.41 -8.40 -45.58
C ASP A 170 46.94 -7.96 -45.61
N ALA A 171 46.15 -8.53 -46.52
CA ALA A 171 44.76 -8.15 -46.82
C ALA A 171 43.74 -8.45 -45.70
N LYS A 172 44.16 -8.46 -44.42
CA LYS A 172 43.38 -8.84 -43.23
C LYS A 172 43.12 -7.68 -42.27
N PHE A 173 43.20 -6.44 -42.73
CA PHE A 173 42.94 -5.27 -41.90
C PHE A 173 41.52 -5.28 -41.29
N ASP A 174 40.52 -5.74 -42.04
CA ASP A 174 39.12 -5.81 -41.59
C ASP A 174 38.85 -6.90 -40.53
N ASP A 175 39.63 -7.99 -40.52
CA ASP A 175 39.55 -9.03 -39.49
C ASP A 175 40.09 -8.56 -38.13
N PHE A 176 40.93 -7.51 -38.12
CA PHE A 176 41.55 -6.98 -36.90
C PHE A 176 40.71 -5.90 -36.20
N ILE A 177 39.99 -5.07 -36.96
CA ILE A 177 39.07 -4.06 -36.41
C ILE A 177 37.91 -4.72 -35.64
N THR A 178 37.53 -5.95 -36.02
CA THR A 178 36.46 -6.70 -35.36
C THR A 178 36.89 -7.46 -34.10
N THR A 179 38.20 -7.61 -33.86
CA THR A 179 38.75 -8.30 -32.67
C THR A 179 39.07 -7.37 -31.51
N VAL A 180 39.23 -6.06 -31.74
CA VAL A 180 39.36 -5.07 -30.67
C VAL A 180 37.97 -4.81 -30.08
N LYS A 181 37.69 -5.38 -28.90
CA LYS A 181 36.47 -5.04 -28.15
C LYS A 181 36.42 -3.54 -27.92
N ALA A 182 35.29 -2.91 -28.25
CA ALA A 182 35.03 -1.52 -27.92
C ALA A 182 35.27 -1.30 -26.41
N PHE A 183 35.89 -0.18 -26.07
CA PHE A 183 36.08 0.23 -24.67
C PHE A 183 34.71 0.36 -24.00
N ASP A 184 34.36 -0.60 -23.13
CA ASP A 184 33.11 -0.61 -22.37
C ASP A 184 33.45 -0.30 -20.91
N VAL A 185 33.01 0.87 -20.45
CA VAL A 185 33.21 1.32 -19.07
C VAL A 185 32.52 0.30 -18.14
N PRO A 186 33.17 -0.22 -17.09
CA PRO A 186 32.54 -1.18 -16.18
C PRO A 186 31.26 -0.58 -15.60
N ARG A 187 30.12 -1.08 -16.07
CA ARG A 187 28.80 -0.61 -15.63
C ARG A 187 28.47 -1.26 -14.29
N PRO A 188 27.90 -0.52 -13.32
CA PRO A 188 27.35 -1.13 -12.12
C PRO A 188 26.25 -2.12 -12.54
N VAL A 189 26.46 -3.42 -12.28
CA VAL A 189 25.45 -4.44 -12.53
C VAL A 189 24.44 -4.39 -11.40
N PHE A 190 23.29 -3.77 -11.63
CA PHE A 190 22.20 -3.78 -10.67
C PHE A 190 21.61 -5.18 -10.55
N LYS A 191 21.72 -5.75 -9.35
CA LYS A 191 21.01 -6.99 -9.02
C LYS A 191 19.52 -6.63 -8.97
N LYS A 192 18.74 -7.08 -9.97
CA LYS A 192 17.28 -6.93 -9.96
C LYS A 192 16.76 -7.40 -8.60
N VAL A 193 16.06 -6.54 -7.88
CA VAL A 193 15.41 -6.91 -6.61
C VAL A 193 14.50 -8.09 -6.91
N GLU A 194 14.82 -9.24 -6.34
CA GLU A 194 13.94 -10.39 -6.40
C GLU A 194 12.64 -9.98 -5.69
N LEU A 195 11.50 -10.06 -6.39
CA LEU A 195 10.19 -9.86 -5.77
C LEU A 195 10.07 -10.89 -4.64
N LYS A 196 10.27 -10.43 -3.41
CA LYS A 196 10.07 -11.25 -2.22
C LYS A 196 8.60 -11.69 -2.20
N SER A 197 8.35 -12.91 -1.73
CA SER A 197 6.99 -13.41 -1.51
C SER A 197 6.23 -12.42 -0.62
N PHE A 198 5.11 -11.92 -1.12
CA PHE A 198 4.24 -11.01 -0.42
C PHE A 198 3.28 -11.83 0.45
N ASN A 199 3.23 -11.60 1.77
CA ASN A 199 2.37 -12.36 2.69
C ASN A 199 1.58 -11.41 3.59
N LYS A 200 0.26 -11.57 3.66
CA LYS A 200 -0.64 -10.78 4.51
C LYS A 200 -1.61 -11.64 5.25
N GLU A 201 -1.94 -11.21 6.47
CA GLU A 201 -2.90 -11.83 7.35
C GLU A 201 -3.77 -10.75 8.01
N LYS A 202 -5.08 -10.96 8.02
CA LYS A 202 -6.08 -10.06 8.63
C LYS A 202 -7.09 -10.91 9.38
N ASN A 203 -7.34 -10.53 10.63
CA ASN A 203 -8.27 -11.23 11.52
C ASN A 203 -9.27 -10.22 12.09
N TRP A 204 -10.52 -10.64 12.19
CA TRP A 204 -11.62 -9.92 12.82
C TRP A 204 -12.33 -10.83 13.78
N SER A 205 -12.76 -10.28 14.92
CA SER A 205 -13.61 -11.00 15.84
C SER A 205 -14.53 -10.05 16.60
N PHE A 206 -15.65 -10.58 17.07
CA PHE A 206 -16.52 -9.91 18.01
C PHE A 206 -17.06 -10.89 19.03
N GLU A 207 -17.35 -10.38 20.21
CA GLU A 207 -18.01 -11.11 21.28
C GLU A 207 -19.09 -10.23 21.90
N LYS A 208 -20.29 -10.79 22.07
CA LYS A 208 -21.40 -10.12 22.74
C LYS A 208 -22.10 -11.06 23.71
N GLY A 209 -22.38 -10.56 24.90
CA GLY A 209 -23.13 -11.26 25.94
C GLY A 209 -22.26 -11.89 27.02
N GLN A 210 -22.83 -12.83 27.75
CA GLN A 210 -22.19 -13.56 28.85
C GLN A 210 -22.41 -15.06 28.65
N LYS A 211 -21.35 -15.86 28.66
CA LYS A 211 -21.43 -17.31 28.41
C LYS A 211 -22.37 -18.05 29.36
N SER A 212 -22.49 -17.57 30.60
CA SER A 212 -23.44 -18.10 31.60
C SER A 212 -24.91 -17.79 31.32
N LYS A 213 -25.22 -16.86 30.40
CA LYS A 213 -26.59 -16.45 30.04
C LYS A 213 -26.83 -16.67 28.55
N PHE A 214 -26.40 -15.72 27.74
CA PHE A 214 -26.50 -15.79 26.29
C PHE A 214 -25.24 -15.11 25.76
N PHE A 215 -24.52 -15.83 24.92
CA PHE A 215 -23.28 -15.39 24.30
C PHE A 215 -23.32 -15.73 22.83
N ILE A 216 -22.86 -14.77 22.02
CA ILE A 216 -22.57 -14.97 20.62
C ILE A 216 -21.21 -14.36 20.32
N GLY A 217 -20.35 -15.15 19.70
CA GLY A 217 -19.06 -14.71 19.20
C GLY A 217 -18.96 -15.04 17.72
N GLY A 218 -18.20 -14.25 16.99
CA GLY A 218 -17.84 -14.56 15.62
C GLY A 218 -16.42 -14.14 15.33
N HIS A 219 -15.78 -14.88 14.45
CA HIS A 219 -14.45 -14.58 13.95
C HIS A 219 -14.38 -14.80 12.45
N ALA A 220 -13.51 -14.05 11.79
CA ALA A 220 -13.13 -14.24 10.41
C ALA A 220 -11.64 -13.95 10.27
N GLY A 221 -10.92 -14.82 9.58
CA GLY A 221 -9.51 -14.69 9.28
C GLY A 221 -9.27 -14.84 7.79
N TYR A 222 -8.30 -14.10 7.28
CA TYR A 222 -7.83 -14.23 5.92
C TYR A 222 -6.32 -14.09 5.84
N LYS A 223 -5.68 -15.00 5.13
CA LYS A 223 -4.26 -15.02 4.88
C LYS A 223 -4.01 -15.22 3.40
N ILE A 224 -3.13 -14.43 2.83
CA ILE A 224 -2.76 -14.51 1.43
C ILE A 224 -1.26 -14.37 1.27
N ALA A 225 -0.67 -15.28 0.51
CA ALA A 225 0.72 -15.22 0.13
C ALA A 225 0.80 -15.28 -1.40
N ALA A 226 1.53 -14.37 -2.01
CA ALA A 226 1.67 -14.31 -3.45
C ALA A 226 3.13 -14.07 -3.83
N SER A 227 3.59 -14.78 -4.85
CA SER A 227 4.96 -14.76 -5.34
C SER A 227 4.97 -14.88 -6.86
N LYS A 228 6.16 -14.84 -7.48
CA LYS A 228 6.31 -15.09 -8.93
C LYS A 228 5.92 -16.50 -9.36
N VAL A 229 5.89 -17.46 -8.43
CA VAL A 229 5.74 -18.89 -8.73
C VAL A 229 4.45 -19.48 -8.19
N GLU A 230 3.85 -18.89 -7.17
CA GLU A 230 2.63 -19.38 -6.55
C GLU A 230 1.85 -18.28 -5.82
N VAL A 231 0.53 -18.50 -5.76
CA VAL A 231 -0.39 -17.75 -4.92
C VAL A 231 -1.14 -18.72 -4.00
N ASP A 232 -1.04 -18.49 -2.70
CA ASP A 232 -1.72 -19.21 -1.65
C ASP A 232 -2.74 -18.29 -0.97
N ALA A 233 -3.95 -18.78 -0.74
CA ALA A 233 -4.95 -18.11 0.09
C ALA A 233 -5.52 -19.07 1.14
N LEU A 234 -5.80 -18.54 2.32
CA LEU A 234 -6.51 -19.21 3.40
C LEU A 234 -7.54 -18.24 3.94
N ALA A 235 -8.80 -18.68 4.00
CA ALA A 235 -9.90 -17.98 4.64
C ALA A 235 -10.46 -18.88 5.73
N ASP A 236 -10.75 -18.32 6.89
CA ASP A 236 -11.48 -18.98 7.96
C ASP A 236 -12.59 -18.06 8.48
N ALA A 237 -13.71 -18.66 8.89
CA ALA A 237 -14.79 -17.93 9.52
C ALA A 237 -15.55 -18.87 10.44
N GLY A 238 -15.92 -18.37 11.61
CA GLY A 238 -16.65 -19.16 12.59
C GLY A 238 -17.62 -18.33 13.42
N LEU A 239 -18.60 -19.03 13.95
CA LEU A 239 -19.58 -18.53 14.91
C LEU A 239 -19.61 -19.44 16.11
N ASP A 240 -19.49 -18.83 17.27
CA ASP A 240 -19.52 -19.47 18.57
C ASP A 240 -20.74 -19.00 19.35
N GLY A 241 -21.31 -19.88 20.16
CA GLY A 241 -22.46 -19.55 20.98
C GLY A 241 -22.41 -20.22 22.34
N ALA A 242 -23.06 -19.59 23.32
CA ALA A 242 -23.38 -20.25 24.57
C ALA A 242 -24.77 -19.84 25.07
N VAL A 243 -25.48 -20.79 25.66
CA VAL A 243 -26.83 -20.63 26.18
C VAL A 243 -26.92 -21.21 27.59
N LEU A 244 -27.27 -20.32 28.53
CA LEU A 244 -27.61 -20.54 29.93
C LEU A 244 -26.57 -21.35 30.73
N GLY A 245 -25.31 -21.35 30.30
CA GLY A 245 -24.26 -22.22 30.86
C GLY A 245 -24.51 -23.72 30.68
N VAL A 246 -25.56 -24.11 29.95
CA VAL A 246 -25.90 -25.51 29.65
C VAL A 246 -25.21 -25.98 28.39
N TRP A 247 -25.03 -25.07 27.44
CA TRP A 247 -24.40 -25.36 26.16
C TRP A 247 -23.44 -24.23 25.80
N GLU A 248 -22.20 -24.59 25.42
CA GLU A 248 -21.20 -23.72 24.82
C GLU A 248 -20.53 -24.51 23.70
N GLY A 249 -20.38 -23.89 22.53
CA GLY A 249 -19.69 -24.53 21.43
C GLY A 249 -19.73 -23.74 20.13
N GLN A 250 -19.00 -24.27 19.16
CA GLN A 250 -18.97 -23.75 17.81
C GLN A 250 -20.31 -24.06 17.11
N ILE A 251 -21.05 -23.00 16.77
CA ILE A 251 -22.29 -23.10 16.01
C ILE A 251 -21.97 -23.46 14.57
N ALA A 252 -21.04 -22.74 13.95
CA ALA A 252 -20.62 -22.95 12.57
C ALA A 252 -19.14 -22.62 12.41
N ASN A 253 -18.46 -23.33 11.52
CA ASN A 253 -17.10 -23.07 11.08
C ASN A 253 -16.98 -23.28 9.59
N ALA A 254 -16.11 -22.53 8.97
CA ALA A 254 -15.65 -22.71 7.62
C ALA A 254 -14.15 -22.44 7.58
N TYR A 255 -13.41 -23.30 6.90
CA TYR A 255 -12.11 -22.91 6.36
C TYR A 255 -12.07 -23.24 4.87
N ALA A 256 -11.37 -22.40 4.12
CA ALA A 256 -11.02 -22.64 2.74
C ALA A 256 -9.54 -22.32 2.57
N LYS A 257 -8.80 -23.25 1.98
CA LYS A 257 -7.40 -23.07 1.60
C LYS A 257 -7.27 -23.39 0.13
N ALA A 258 -6.64 -22.49 -0.60
CA ALA A 258 -6.45 -22.61 -2.03
C ALA A 258 -5.00 -22.27 -2.37
N LYS A 259 -4.44 -23.02 -3.32
CA LYS A 259 -3.10 -22.80 -3.87
C LYS A 259 -3.19 -22.78 -5.40
N SER A 260 -2.61 -21.77 -6.03
CA SER A 260 -2.51 -21.59 -7.47
C SER A 260 -1.04 -21.37 -7.86
N PRO A 261 -0.28 -22.45 -8.13
CA PRO A 261 1.08 -22.35 -8.65
C PRO A 261 1.08 -21.99 -10.14
N ALA A 262 2.16 -21.39 -10.62
CA ALA A 262 2.29 -20.90 -11.99
C ALA A 262 2.38 -22.01 -13.05
N THR A 263 2.92 -23.18 -12.68
CA THR A 263 3.25 -24.28 -13.61
C THR A 263 2.62 -25.62 -13.24
N GLN A 264 2.05 -25.73 -12.04
CA GLN A 264 1.42 -26.95 -11.54
C GLN A 264 -0.09 -26.75 -11.43
N LYS A 265 -0.81 -27.87 -11.25
CA LYS A 265 -2.23 -27.81 -10.97
C LYS A 265 -2.45 -27.23 -9.58
N GLY A 266 -3.42 -26.32 -9.46
CA GLY A 266 -3.81 -25.77 -8.17
C GLY A 266 -4.41 -26.83 -7.25
N SER A 267 -4.54 -26.50 -5.98
CA SER A 267 -5.22 -27.35 -4.99
C SER A 267 -6.21 -26.54 -4.19
N LEU A 268 -7.29 -27.18 -3.79
CA LEU A 268 -8.36 -26.59 -3.01
C LEU A 268 -8.74 -27.53 -1.87
N ASP A 269 -8.80 -26.99 -0.66
CA ASP A 269 -9.13 -27.71 0.57
C ASP A 269 -10.14 -26.88 1.37
N ILE A 270 -11.37 -27.36 1.48
CA ILE A 270 -12.49 -26.65 2.12
C ILE A 270 -13.12 -27.57 3.13
N ASN A 271 -13.41 -27.03 4.29
CA ASN A 271 -14.13 -27.73 5.35
C ASN A 271 -15.18 -26.80 5.94
N ALA A 272 -16.37 -27.34 6.14
CA ALA A 272 -17.42 -26.66 6.89
C ALA A 272 -17.98 -27.59 7.95
N SER A 273 -18.11 -27.07 9.17
CA SER A 273 -18.72 -27.77 10.29
C SER A 273 -19.83 -26.94 10.93
N VAL A 274 -20.83 -27.62 11.46
CA VAL A 274 -21.95 -27.01 12.18
C VAL A 274 -22.21 -27.83 13.44
N PHE A 275 -22.33 -27.17 14.59
CA PHE A 275 -22.44 -27.81 15.90
C PHE A 275 -21.37 -28.89 16.15
N GLY A 276 -20.12 -28.60 15.76
CA GLY A 276 -18.98 -29.51 15.88
C GLY A 276 -19.00 -30.72 14.94
N LYS A 277 -20.01 -30.87 14.07
CA LYS A 277 -20.06 -31.92 13.05
C LYS A 277 -19.63 -31.37 11.70
N THR A 278 -18.62 -31.96 11.09
CA THR A 278 -18.22 -31.64 9.72
C THR A 278 -19.32 -32.05 8.75
N LEU A 279 -19.90 -31.08 8.05
CA LEU A 279 -20.95 -31.30 7.06
C LEU A 279 -20.39 -31.41 5.65
N TYR A 280 -19.27 -30.73 5.39
CA TYR A 280 -18.67 -30.68 4.06
C TYR A 280 -17.15 -30.71 4.15
N VAL A 281 -16.54 -31.58 3.37
CA VAL A 281 -15.09 -31.62 3.13
C VAL A 281 -14.91 -31.75 1.62
N PHE A 282 -14.18 -30.82 1.04
CA PHE A 282 -13.80 -30.87 -0.37
C PHE A 282 -12.30 -30.67 -0.47
N LYS A 283 -11.62 -31.68 -1.00
CA LYS A 283 -10.19 -31.65 -1.23
C LYS A 283 -9.91 -32.19 -2.62
N GLU A 284 -9.53 -31.32 -3.53
CA GLU A 284 -9.28 -31.70 -4.93
C GLU A 284 -8.05 -30.95 -5.47
N GLU A 285 -7.25 -31.67 -6.25
CA GLU A 285 -6.26 -31.10 -7.17
C GLU A 285 -6.98 -30.71 -8.45
N LEU A 286 -6.87 -29.45 -8.85
CA LEU A 286 -7.65 -28.89 -9.94
C LEU A 286 -7.25 -29.51 -11.27
N LYS A 287 -8.21 -29.98 -12.05
CA LYS A 287 -7.93 -30.70 -13.30
C LYS A 287 -7.53 -29.77 -14.44
N ASN A 288 -8.00 -28.51 -14.42
CA ASN A 288 -7.85 -27.49 -15.45
C ASN A 288 -7.26 -26.20 -14.86
N ASP A 289 -6.59 -25.42 -15.71
CA ASP A 289 -5.95 -24.14 -15.35
C ASP A 289 -6.97 -23.05 -14.96
N ASN A 290 -8.19 -23.15 -15.50
CA ASN A 290 -9.33 -22.32 -15.11
C ASN A 290 -10.35 -23.16 -14.36
N TYR A 291 -10.54 -22.86 -13.09
CA TYR A 291 -11.50 -23.55 -12.21
C TYR A 291 -12.42 -22.52 -11.57
N LYS A 292 -13.73 -22.69 -11.77
CA LYS A 292 -14.75 -21.89 -11.11
C LYS A 292 -15.78 -22.81 -10.52
N ASP A 293 -16.06 -22.66 -9.24
CA ASP A 293 -17.07 -23.43 -8.54
C ASP A 293 -17.77 -22.54 -7.51
N GLU A 294 -19.08 -22.74 -7.38
CA GLU A 294 -19.92 -22.11 -6.37
C GLU A 294 -20.78 -23.20 -5.76
N LYS A 295 -20.69 -23.36 -4.43
CA LYS A 295 -21.45 -24.38 -3.72
C LYS A 295 -22.10 -23.82 -2.47
N MET A 296 -23.33 -24.27 -2.24
CA MET A 296 -24.01 -24.13 -0.97
C MET A 296 -23.49 -25.22 -0.03
N LEU A 297 -22.72 -24.84 0.97
CA LEU A 297 -22.06 -25.74 1.91
C LEU A 297 -23.07 -26.38 2.87
N PHE A 298 -24.03 -25.59 3.33
CA PHE A 298 -25.20 -26.08 4.04
C PHE A 298 -26.37 -25.11 3.89
N ASN A 299 -27.58 -25.64 4.08
CA ASN A 299 -28.83 -24.90 4.15
C ASN A 299 -29.74 -25.65 5.10
N THR A 300 -29.77 -25.21 6.36
CA THR A 300 -30.47 -25.89 7.44
C THR A 300 -31.64 -25.02 7.89
N PRO A 301 -32.81 -25.16 7.26
CA PRO A 301 -34.01 -24.51 7.75
C PRO A 301 -34.44 -25.19 9.06
N VAL A 302 -34.77 -24.39 10.07
CA VAL A 302 -35.37 -24.83 11.32
C VAL A 302 -36.76 -24.20 11.39
N SER A 303 -37.78 -25.00 11.66
CA SER A 303 -39.13 -24.47 11.88
C SER A 303 -39.77 -25.18 13.06
N LEU A 304 -40.20 -24.39 14.04
CA LEU A 304 -41.00 -24.84 15.17
C LEU A 304 -42.33 -24.10 15.08
N GLU A 305 -43.41 -24.79 14.73
CA GLU A 305 -44.77 -24.24 14.68
C GLU A 305 -45.64 -24.95 15.72
N HIS A 306 -46.36 -24.19 16.53
CA HIS A 306 -47.46 -24.68 17.33
C HIS A 306 -48.76 -24.06 16.81
N SER A 307 -49.73 -24.90 16.44
CA SER A 307 -51.01 -24.44 15.92
C SER A 307 -52.17 -25.04 16.70
N VAL A 308 -53.13 -24.19 17.06
CA VAL A 308 -54.35 -24.56 17.75
C VAL A 308 -55.52 -24.17 16.85
N ARG A 309 -56.47 -25.09 16.71
CA ARG A 309 -57.73 -24.84 16.01
C ARG A 309 -58.84 -24.85 17.04
N PHE A 310 -59.70 -23.84 16.98
CA PHE A 310 -60.92 -23.78 17.78
C PHE A 310 -62.02 -23.14 16.94
N VAL A 311 -63.26 -23.33 17.35
CA VAL A 311 -64.42 -22.85 16.58
C VAL A 311 -65.10 -21.74 17.36
N ILE A 312 -65.38 -20.61 16.71
CA ILE A 312 -66.22 -19.55 17.27
C ILE A 312 -67.55 -19.58 16.50
N GLY A 313 -68.58 -20.19 17.07
CA GLY A 313 -69.84 -20.43 16.35
C GLY A 313 -69.67 -21.49 15.24
N PRO A 314 -70.15 -21.26 13.99
CA PRO A 314 -69.92 -22.16 12.86
C PRO A 314 -68.59 -21.92 12.13
N ILE A 315 -67.75 -21.03 12.63
CA ILE A 315 -66.57 -20.52 11.94
C ILE A 315 -65.29 -21.12 12.58
N PRO A 316 -64.51 -21.94 11.84
CA PRO A 316 -63.25 -22.46 12.36
C PRO A 316 -62.17 -21.38 12.31
N VAL A 317 -61.47 -21.22 13.44
CA VAL A 317 -60.36 -20.30 13.61
C VAL A 317 -59.09 -21.11 13.81
N ARG A 318 -58.04 -20.79 13.04
CA ARG A 318 -56.70 -21.35 13.21
C ARG A 318 -55.78 -20.26 13.74
N VAL A 319 -55.20 -20.53 14.90
CA VAL A 319 -54.11 -19.72 15.45
C VAL A 319 -52.82 -20.53 15.36
N ALA A 320 -51.78 -19.95 14.78
CA ALA A 320 -50.47 -20.55 14.69
C ALA A 320 -49.41 -19.56 15.17
N VAL A 321 -48.53 -20.01 16.06
CA VAL A 321 -47.35 -19.27 16.50
C VAL A 321 -46.16 -20.15 16.24
N GLY A 322 -45.08 -19.57 15.74
CA GLY A 322 -43.87 -20.34 15.51
C GLY A 322 -42.61 -19.51 15.41
N LEU A 323 -41.50 -20.23 15.43
CA LEU A 323 -40.17 -19.75 15.13
C LEU A 323 -39.72 -20.41 13.83
N ARG A 324 -39.12 -19.61 12.96
CA ARG A 324 -38.43 -20.08 11.76
C ARG A 324 -37.00 -19.57 11.84
N GLY A 325 -36.07 -20.41 11.43
CA GLY A 325 -34.67 -20.10 11.32
C GLY A 325 -34.17 -20.59 9.99
N ASN A 326 -33.27 -19.84 9.38
CA ASN A 326 -32.53 -20.30 8.23
C ASN A 326 -31.06 -19.99 8.44
N ASN A 327 -30.23 -21.00 8.24
CA ASN A 327 -28.79 -20.89 8.31
C ASN A 327 -28.24 -21.51 7.03
N PHE A 328 -27.63 -20.69 6.18
CA PHE A 328 -26.94 -21.19 5.01
C PHE A 328 -25.56 -20.56 4.89
N MET A 329 -24.66 -21.32 4.29
CA MET A 329 -23.34 -20.84 3.95
C MET A 329 -23.06 -21.21 2.51
N ARG A 330 -22.56 -20.24 1.77
CA ARG A 330 -22.20 -20.38 0.38
C ARG A 330 -20.76 -19.98 0.23
N TRP A 331 -20.05 -20.76 -0.55
CA TRP A 331 -18.67 -20.48 -0.88
C TRP A 331 -18.54 -20.54 -2.40
N GLY A 332 -17.66 -19.73 -2.94
CA GLY A 332 -17.20 -19.89 -4.30
C GLY A 332 -15.72 -19.55 -4.44
N VAL A 333 -15.13 -20.14 -5.47
CA VAL A 333 -13.74 -19.88 -5.85
C VAL A 333 -13.68 -19.74 -7.37
N GLU A 334 -12.79 -18.88 -7.80
CA GLU A 334 -12.37 -18.72 -9.17
C GLU A 334 -10.84 -18.72 -9.19
N LEU A 335 -10.26 -19.74 -9.81
CA LEU A 335 -8.83 -19.96 -9.91
C LEU A 335 -8.47 -19.92 -11.39
N VAL A 336 -7.55 -19.05 -11.72
CA VAL A 336 -6.95 -18.85 -13.03
C VAL A 336 -5.43 -18.79 -12.78
N PRO A 337 -4.54 -19.09 -13.75
CA PRO A 337 -3.10 -19.00 -13.49
C PRO A 337 -2.72 -17.61 -12.97
N LEU A 338 -2.04 -17.58 -11.81
CA LEU A 338 -1.66 -16.37 -11.09
C LEU A 338 -2.82 -15.47 -10.60
N GLN A 339 -4.05 -15.96 -10.64
CA GLN A 339 -5.22 -15.28 -10.10
C GLN A 339 -6.09 -16.22 -9.26
N ILE A 340 -6.45 -15.75 -8.08
CA ILE A 340 -7.39 -16.40 -7.18
C ILE A 340 -8.40 -15.38 -6.74
N GLN A 341 -9.68 -15.73 -6.86
CA GLN A 341 -10.75 -15.00 -6.22
C GLN A 341 -11.57 -16.01 -5.44
N THR A 342 -11.85 -15.68 -4.18
CA THR A 342 -12.63 -16.50 -3.26
C THR A 342 -13.71 -15.61 -2.68
N TYR A 343 -14.87 -16.19 -2.42
CA TYR A 343 -15.87 -15.52 -1.60
C TYR A 343 -16.57 -16.52 -0.70
N LEU A 344 -16.96 -16.03 0.47
CA LEU A 344 -17.70 -16.73 1.49
C LEU A 344 -18.87 -15.85 1.91
N GLN A 345 -20.08 -16.35 1.70
CA GLN A 345 -21.30 -15.73 2.17
C GLN A 345 -21.93 -16.60 3.25
N HIS A 346 -22.17 -16.02 4.41
CA HIS A 346 -22.88 -16.66 5.51
C HIS A 346 -24.17 -15.89 5.81
N TYR A 347 -25.27 -16.62 5.93
CA TYR A 347 -26.53 -16.06 6.38
C TYR A 347 -27.06 -16.86 7.57
N ALA A 348 -27.40 -16.17 8.64
CA ALA A 348 -28.08 -16.72 9.80
C ALA A 348 -29.24 -15.82 10.20
N GLY A 349 -30.47 -16.31 10.02
CA GLY A 349 -31.68 -15.59 10.40
C GLY A 349 -32.59 -16.42 11.27
N ILE A 350 -33.24 -15.78 12.25
CA ILE A 350 -34.32 -16.33 13.05
C ILE A 350 -35.45 -15.30 13.08
N ASP A 351 -36.65 -15.71 12.67
CA ASP A 351 -37.88 -14.94 12.74
C ASP A 351 -38.95 -15.65 13.58
N ALA A 352 -39.68 -14.88 14.37
CA ALA A 352 -40.89 -15.29 15.04
C ALA A 352 -42.09 -14.85 14.20
N TYR A 353 -43.11 -15.69 14.12
CA TYR A 353 -44.36 -15.33 13.46
C TYR A 353 -45.55 -15.81 14.26
N ALA A 354 -46.63 -15.06 14.17
CA ALA A 354 -47.94 -15.40 14.69
C ALA A 354 -48.97 -15.16 13.59
N SER A 355 -49.93 -16.04 13.44
CA SER A 355 -51.04 -15.85 12.52
C SER A 355 -52.33 -16.33 13.14
N ALA A 356 -53.40 -15.59 12.92
CA ALA A 356 -54.76 -15.96 13.26
C ALA A 356 -55.59 -15.81 11.99
N ALA A 357 -56.17 -16.91 11.53
CA ALA A 357 -56.97 -16.94 10.31
C ALA A 357 -58.32 -17.58 10.59
N VAL A 358 -59.34 -16.99 9.98
CA VAL A 358 -60.66 -17.56 9.85
C VAL A 358 -60.74 -18.21 8.47
N ASP A 359 -61.04 -19.51 8.45
CA ASP A 359 -61.16 -20.27 7.21
C ASP A 359 -62.65 -20.55 6.96
N ALA A 360 -63.25 -19.92 5.94
CA ALA A 360 -64.54 -20.37 5.41
C ALA A 360 -64.29 -21.11 4.07
N PHE A 361 -65.13 -22.11 3.76
CA PHE A 361 -64.94 -23.09 2.67
C PHE A 361 -64.35 -22.55 1.34
N ILE A 362 -64.68 -21.32 0.95
CA ILE A 362 -64.28 -20.67 -0.31
C ILE A 362 -63.48 -19.37 -0.11
N ALA A 363 -63.41 -18.84 1.11
CA ALA A 363 -62.70 -17.61 1.43
C ALA A 363 -62.29 -17.56 2.89
N GLY A 364 -61.16 -16.93 3.20
CA GLY A 364 -60.70 -16.72 4.56
C GLY A 364 -60.12 -15.32 4.75
N ALA A 365 -60.09 -14.88 5.99
CA ALA A 365 -59.49 -13.62 6.37
C ALA A 365 -58.71 -13.81 7.68
N GLY A 366 -57.62 -13.09 7.83
CA GLY A 366 -56.77 -13.24 9.00
C GLY A 366 -55.81 -12.09 9.21
N ALA A 367 -55.11 -12.15 10.34
CA ALA A 367 -53.98 -11.31 10.66
C ALA A 367 -52.72 -12.17 10.76
N ARG A 368 -51.60 -11.66 10.27
CA ARG A 368 -50.28 -12.26 10.43
C ARG A 368 -49.34 -11.20 10.99
N GLY A 369 -48.66 -11.52 12.08
CA GLY A 369 -47.52 -10.79 12.59
C GLY A 369 -46.24 -11.56 12.30
N ARG A 370 -45.20 -10.87 11.87
CA ARG A 370 -43.85 -11.40 11.75
C ARG A 370 -42.87 -10.47 12.46
N LEU A 371 -41.90 -11.04 13.17
CA LEU A 371 -40.83 -10.33 13.85
C LEU A 371 -39.52 -11.07 13.58
N ILE A 372 -38.66 -10.50 12.75
CA ILE A 372 -37.27 -10.91 12.61
C ILE A 372 -36.57 -10.60 13.93
N LEU A 373 -36.14 -11.64 14.64
CA LEU A 373 -35.42 -11.46 15.90
C LEU A 373 -33.98 -11.04 15.61
N VAL A 374 -33.32 -11.81 14.75
CA VAL A 374 -31.95 -11.57 14.29
C VAL A 374 -31.81 -12.12 12.88
N ALA A 375 -31.22 -11.36 11.97
CA ALA A 375 -30.77 -11.79 10.66
C ALA A 375 -29.40 -11.18 10.38
N LEU A 376 -28.40 -12.03 10.23
CA LEU A 376 -27.02 -11.66 9.94
C LEU A 376 -26.67 -12.19 8.54
N ASP A 377 -26.36 -11.29 7.61
CA ASP A 377 -25.78 -11.60 6.30
C ASP A 377 -24.34 -11.07 6.29
N THR A 378 -23.37 -11.98 6.26
CA THR A 378 -21.95 -11.66 6.22
C THR A 378 -21.36 -12.15 4.92
N ARG A 379 -20.64 -11.29 4.20
CA ARG A 379 -20.01 -11.60 2.93
C ARG A 379 -18.55 -11.20 2.99
N VAL A 380 -17.66 -12.14 2.77
CA VAL A 380 -16.22 -11.93 2.67
C VAL A 380 -15.81 -12.32 1.26
N THR A 381 -15.19 -11.41 0.54
CA THR A 381 -14.61 -11.63 -0.78
C THR A 381 -13.13 -11.33 -0.69
N ALA A 382 -12.30 -12.18 -1.25
CA ALA A 382 -10.87 -11.98 -1.27
C ALA A 382 -10.28 -12.41 -2.61
N GLY A 383 -9.42 -11.58 -3.17
CA GLY A 383 -8.75 -11.83 -4.44
C GLY A 383 -7.25 -11.57 -4.34
N ALA A 384 -6.47 -12.41 -5.01
CA ALA A 384 -5.13 -12.09 -5.48
C ALA A 384 -5.13 -12.20 -6.99
N LEU A 385 -4.47 -11.30 -7.69
CA LEU A 385 -4.18 -11.48 -9.10
C LEU A 385 -2.83 -10.88 -9.45
N VAL A 386 -2.12 -11.55 -10.35
CA VAL A 386 -0.95 -10.98 -11.02
C VAL A 386 -1.39 -10.48 -12.38
N GLU A 387 -1.31 -9.17 -12.60
CA GLU A 387 -1.67 -8.51 -13.85
C GLU A 387 -0.43 -8.09 -14.61
N PHE A 388 -0.44 -8.24 -15.94
CA PHE A 388 0.70 -7.92 -16.81
C PHE A 388 0.37 -6.72 -17.72
N ASN A 389 0.00 -5.59 -17.13
CA ASN A 389 -0.24 -4.34 -17.88
C ASN A 389 1.06 -3.55 -18.01
N ASP A 390 1.84 -3.84 -19.06
CA ASP A 390 3.20 -3.32 -19.36
C ASP A 390 4.29 -3.67 -18.32
N VAL A 391 3.94 -3.79 -17.04
CA VAL A 391 4.79 -4.22 -15.93
C VAL A 391 3.98 -5.19 -15.04
N PRO A 392 4.58 -6.28 -14.51
CA PRO A 392 3.86 -7.25 -13.69
C PRO A 392 3.48 -6.63 -12.34
N GLU A 393 2.19 -6.50 -12.08
CA GLU A 393 1.63 -6.02 -10.81
C GLU A 393 0.95 -7.15 -10.05
N LEU A 394 1.13 -7.19 -8.74
CA LEU A 394 0.45 -8.12 -7.84
C LEU A 394 -0.61 -7.33 -7.08
N LYS A 395 -1.87 -7.62 -7.34
CA LYS A 395 -3.03 -6.97 -6.73
C LYS A 395 -3.69 -7.91 -5.73
N LEU A 396 -4.12 -7.34 -4.63
CA LEU A 396 -4.77 -8.01 -3.52
C LEU A 396 -5.97 -7.20 -3.10
N GLU A 397 -7.06 -7.88 -2.88
CA GLU A 397 -8.32 -7.28 -2.45
C GLU A 397 -8.94 -8.18 -1.39
N LEU A 398 -9.39 -7.60 -0.29
CA LEU A 398 -10.09 -8.27 0.79
C LEU A 398 -11.20 -7.34 1.25
N VAL A 399 -12.44 -7.71 0.90
CA VAL A 399 -13.63 -6.94 1.23
C VAL A 399 -14.58 -7.82 2.01
N GLY A 400 -14.82 -7.46 3.27
CA GLY A 400 -15.77 -8.08 4.16
C GLY A 400 -16.88 -7.09 4.50
N THR A 401 -18.13 -7.47 4.28
CA THR A 401 -19.32 -6.69 4.65
C THR A 401 -20.22 -7.52 5.54
N THR A 402 -20.88 -6.85 6.49
CA THR A 402 -21.88 -7.48 7.35
C THR A 402 -23.10 -6.60 7.49
N GLU A 403 -24.26 -7.23 7.42
CA GLU A 403 -25.56 -6.61 7.64
C GLU A 403 -26.30 -7.40 8.73
N LEU A 404 -26.53 -6.73 9.85
CA LEU A 404 -27.29 -7.25 10.99
C LEU A 404 -28.63 -6.52 11.05
N ASN A 405 -29.70 -7.27 10.83
CA ASN A 405 -31.09 -6.83 10.95
C ASN A 405 -31.72 -7.48 12.18
N THR A 406 -32.23 -6.67 13.12
CA THR A 406 -32.83 -7.18 14.36
C THR A 406 -34.12 -6.44 14.67
N LEU A 407 -35.07 -7.15 15.29
CA LEU A 407 -36.36 -6.59 15.75
C LEU A 407 -37.18 -5.90 14.64
N GLN A 408 -36.98 -6.28 13.39
CA GLN A 408 -37.76 -5.81 12.25
C GLN A 408 -39.04 -6.62 12.17
N GLY A 409 -40.20 -5.97 12.04
CA GLY A 409 -41.46 -6.71 12.04
C GLY A 409 -42.58 -6.01 11.32
N ASP A 410 -43.59 -6.79 10.98
CA ASP A 410 -44.77 -6.32 10.27
C ASP A 410 -46.01 -7.07 10.79
N ILE A 411 -47.13 -6.34 10.87
CA ILE A 411 -48.46 -6.89 11.12
C ILE A 411 -49.28 -6.59 9.87
N SER A 412 -49.74 -7.64 9.21
CA SER A 412 -50.54 -7.57 8.00
C SER A 412 -51.88 -8.25 8.19
N LEU A 413 -52.93 -7.67 7.62
CA LEU A 413 -54.19 -8.35 7.37
C LEU A 413 -54.11 -9.00 6.00
N PHE A 414 -54.63 -10.20 5.88
CA PHE A 414 -54.76 -10.88 4.60
C PHE A 414 -56.17 -11.43 4.44
N VAL A 415 -56.67 -11.38 3.21
CA VAL A 415 -57.91 -12.01 2.79
C VAL A 415 -57.55 -12.89 1.61
N TYR A 416 -58.04 -14.12 1.59
CA TYR A 416 -57.83 -15.02 0.47
C TYR A 416 -59.14 -15.64 0.01
N ALA A 417 -59.25 -15.92 -1.28
CA ALA A 417 -60.39 -16.61 -1.87
C ALA A 417 -59.93 -17.64 -2.90
N TYR A 418 -60.64 -18.76 -2.99
CA TYR A 418 -60.42 -19.76 -4.03
C TYR A 418 -61.25 -19.39 -5.26
N VAL A 419 -60.60 -18.89 -6.31
CA VAL A 419 -61.25 -18.52 -7.57
C VAL A 419 -61.07 -19.62 -8.62
N PRO A 420 -62.12 -19.93 -9.40
CA PRO A 420 -62.03 -20.93 -10.44
C PRO A 420 -61.04 -20.49 -11.53
N THR A 421 -60.14 -21.38 -11.95
CA THR A 421 -59.18 -21.10 -13.03
C THR A 421 -59.26 -22.13 -14.15
N TRP A 422 -59.26 -21.65 -15.39
CA TRP A 422 -59.31 -22.47 -16.61
C TRP A 422 -57.93 -23.03 -17.02
N LYS A 423 -57.03 -23.26 -16.06
CA LYS A 423 -55.76 -23.97 -16.32
C LYS A 423 -56.02 -25.48 -16.20
N PHE A 424 -56.46 -26.08 -17.30
CA PHE A 424 -56.91 -27.49 -17.41
C PHE A 424 -55.96 -28.55 -16.80
N TRP A 425 -54.70 -28.22 -16.55
CA TRP A 425 -53.68 -29.16 -16.07
C TRP A 425 -53.20 -28.96 -14.61
N LYS A 426 -53.69 -27.98 -13.83
CA LYS A 426 -53.12 -27.67 -12.48
C LYS A 426 -54.11 -27.39 -11.34
N ALA A 427 -55.31 -27.99 -11.38
CA ALA A 427 -56.43 -27.85 -10.42
C ALA A 427 -57.41 -26.69 -10.72
N PHE A 428 -58.69 -26.92 -10.40
CA PHE A 428 -59.82 -26.05 -10.77
C PHE A 428 -59.93 -24.75 -9.99
N PHE A 429 -59.18 -24.59 -8.89
CA PHE A 429 -59.24 -23.41 -8.03
C PHE A 429 -57.83 -22.89 -7.74
N GLU A 430 -57.61 -21.60 -7.96
CA GLU A 430 -56.39 -20.88 -7.58
C GLU A 430 -56.69 -20.03 -6.34
N ARG A 431 -55.81 -20.11 -5.33
CA ARG A 431 -55.91 -19.27 -4.13
C ARG A 431 -55.37 -17.88 -4.45
N LYS A 432 -56.24 -16.88 -4.54
CA LYS A 432 -55.84 -15.47 -4.59
C LYS A 432 -55.78 -14.91 -3.18
N GLU A 433 -54.68 -14.25 -2.84
CA GLU A 433 -54.46 -13.61 -1.54
C GLU A 433 -54.24 -12.11 -1.77
N TRP A 434 -55.00 -11.29 -1.05
CA TRP A 434 -54.83 -9.85 -0.94
C TRP A 434 -54.40 -9.53 0.48
N SER A 435 -53.42 -8.64 0.65
CA SER A 435 -52.93 -8.26 1.97
C SER A 435 -52.74 -6.76 2.09
N THR A 436 -52.88 -6.25 3.32
CA THR A 436 -52.58 -4.88 3.68
C THR A 436 -51.77 -4.87 4.98
N THR A 437 -50.68 -4.13 5.00
CA THR A 437 -49.85 -3.97 6.21
C THR A 437 -50.51 -2.94 7.11
N LEU A 438 -50.89 -3.32 8.33
CA LEU A 438 -51.43 -2.41 9.34
C LEU A 438 -50.34 -1.63 10.05
N TRP A 439 -49.22 -2.31 10.32
CA TRP A 439 -48.11 -1.74 11.04
C TRP A 439 -46.81 -2.40 10.61
N SER A 440 -45.74 -1.61 10.54
CA SER A 440 -44.39 -2.12 10.27
C SER A 440 -43.38 -1.35 11.11
N SER A 441 -42.48 -2.07 11.75
CA SER A 441 -41.27 -1.52 12.35
C SER A 441 -40.08 -1.86 11.47
N PRO A 442 -39.25 -0.88 11.07
CA PRO A 442 -38.03 -1.13 10.33
C PRO A 442 -36.98 -1.90 11.15
N GLY A 443 -37.14 -1.98 12.48
CA GLY A 443 -36.17 -2.61 13.37
C GLY A 443 -34.85 -1.83 13.45
N TYR A 444 -33.79 -2.52 13.87
CA TYR A 444 -32.43 -2.01 13.87
C TYR A 444 -31.63 -2.69 12.77
N VAL A 445 -31.06 -1.87 11.89
CA VAL A 445 -30.18 -2.30 10.79
C VAL A 445 -28.79 -1.75 11.10
N LEU A 446 -27.83 -2.64 11.33
CA LEU A 446 -26.42 -2.30 11.44
C LEU A 446 -25.70 -2.83 10.20
N LYS A 447 -25.16 -1.92 9.40
CA LYS A 447 -24.30 -2.24 8.26
C LYS A 447 -22.88 -1.83 8.60
N GLY A 448 -21.92 -2.70 8.32
CA GLY A 448 -20.51 -2.41 8.56
C GLY A 448 -19.59 -3.15 7.61
N ASN A 449 -18.41 -2.59 7.41
CA ASN A 449 -17.31 -3.30 6.77
C ASN A 449 -16.56 -4.06 7.86
N ILE A 450 -16.38 -5.36 7.65
CA ILE A 450 -15.51 -6.22 8.47
C ILE A 450 -14.06 -6.00 8.04
N PHE A 451 -13.83 -6.00 6.73
CA PHE A 451 -12.55 -5.75 6.10
C PHE A 451 -12.78 -4.85 4.89
N ASP A 452 -11.95 -3.85 4.72
CA ASP A 452 -11.83 -3.14 3.45
C ASP A 452 -10.34 -2.95 3.21
N TYR A 453 -9.67 -3.91 2.58
CA TYR A 453 -8.24 -3.85 2.35
C TYR A 453 -7.93 -4.13 0.89
N SER A 454 -7.13 -3.26 0.28
CA SER A 454 -6.54 -3.53 -1.03
C SER A 454 -5.07 -3.19 -1.03
N ALA A 455 -4.26 -3.98 -1.72
CA ALA A 455 -2.84 -3.74 -1.90
C ALA A 455 -2.43 -4.03 -3.34
N THR A 456 -1.47 -3.26 -3.84
CA THR A 456 -0.91 -3.40 -5.18
C THR A 456 0.59 -3.26 -5.08
N LEU A 457 1.30 -4.34 -5.36
CA LEU A 457 2.75 -4.36 -5.48
C LEU A 457 3.11 -4.34 -6.97
N SER A 458 3.68 -3.23 -7.43
CA SER A 458 4.19 -3.07 -8.78
C SER A 458 5.71 -2.86 -8.75
N PRO A 459 6.41 -2.96 -9.89
CA PRO A 459 7.82 -2.59 -9.99
C PRO A 459 8.04 -1.10 -9.70
N THR A 460 6.98 -0.28 -9.75
CA THR A 460 7.04 1.16 -9.50
C THR A 460 6.69 1.57 -8.07
N GLY A 461 6.19 0.64 -7.24
CA GLY A 461 5.66 1.02 -5.92
C GLY A 461 4.83 -0.07 -5.26
N PHE A 462 4.76 0.00 -3.94
CA PHE A 462 3.71 -0.66 -3.17
C PHE A 462 2.64 0.37 -2.80
N ARG A 463 1.38 0.05 -3.05
CA ARG A 463 0.24 0.90 -2.71
C ARG A 463 -0.77 0.06 -1.95
N ALA A 464 -1.10 0.45 -0.73
CA ALA A 464 -2.20 -0.16 0.01
C ALA A 464 -3.27 0.89 0.35
N LYS A 465 -4.53 0.46 0.43
CA LYS A 465 -5.68 1.30 0.79
C LYS A 465 -6.64 0.54 1.72
N GLY A 466 -7.43 1.31 2.48
CA GLY A 466 -8.46 0.81 3.38
C GLY A 466 -7.97 0.59 4.82
N ASP A 467 -8.32 -0.53 5.43
CA ASP A 467 -7.98 -0.95 6.79
C ASP A 467 -6.52 -1.40 6.90
N LEU A 468 -5.62 -0.41 6.79
CA LEU A 468 -4.18 -0.60 6.89
C LEU A 468 -3.76 -0.84 8.34
N SER A 469 -2.95 -1.87 8.57
CA SER A 469 -2.26 -2.02 9.86
C SER A 469 -1.00 -1.16 9.90
N VAL A 470 -0.47 -0.92 11.10
CA VAL A 470 0.82 -0.23 11.29
C VAL A 470 1.95 -0.93 10.52
N SER A 471 1.92 -2.27 10.44
CA SER A 471 2.89 -3.03 9.66
C SER A 471 2.75 -2.79 8.15
N ASP A 472 1.52 -2.62 7.64
CA ASP A 472 1.28 -2.36 6.21
C ASP A 472 1.83 -0.99 5.79
N VAL A 473 1.66 0.02 6.65
CA VAL A 473 2.20 1.37 6.43
C VAL A 473 3.73 1.36 6.50
N ALA A 474 4.32 0.64 7.46
CA ALA A 474 5.77 0.53 7.59
C ALA A 474 6.40 -0.16 6.36
N GLU A 475 5.80 -1.25 5.88
CA GLU A 475 6.26 -1.96 4.68
C GLU A 475 6.11 -1.10 3.42
N GLN A 476 5.03 -0.33 3.29
CA GLN A 476 4.88 0.64 2.21
C GLN A 476 6.01 1.67 2.21
N LEU A 477 6.31 2.25 3.36
CA LEU A 477 7.39 3.24 3.50
C LEU A 477 8.77 2.63 3.22
N GLU A 478 9.01 1.38 3.60
CA GLU A 478 10.27 0.68 3.32
C GLU A 478 10.45 0.40 1.82
N ILE A 479 9.40 -0.11 1.16
CA ILE A 479 9.41 -0.38 -0.28
C ILE A 479 9.54 0.92 -1.08
N ASP A 480 8.78 1.97 -0.73
CA ASP A 480 8.83 3.26 -1.41
C ASP A 480 10.20 3.94 -1.23
N ARG A 481 10.85 3.82 -0.07
CA ARG A 481 12.23 4.29 0.14
C ARG A 481 13.23 3.56 -0.76
N ASN A 482 13.10 2.25 -0.89
CA ASN A 482 13.97 1.45 -1.75
C ASN A 482 13.78 1.79 -3.23
N LEU A 483 12.54 2.01 -3.67
CA LEU A 483 12.24 2.39 -5.06
C LEU A 483 12.62 3.83 -5.40
N GLN A 484 12.46 4.78 -4.47
CA GLN A 484 12.98 6.14 -4.67
C GLN A 484 14.51 6.16 -4.80
N ARG A 485 15.21 5.22 -4.13
CA ARG A 485 16.65 5.04 -4.29
C ARG A 485 16.98 4.48 -5.66
N GLU A 486 16.22 3.51 -6.16
CA GLU A 486 16.41 2.96 -7.51
C GLU A 486 16.12 3.98 -8.62
N ASN A 487 15.00 4.71 -8.54
CA ASN A 487 14.67 5.75 -9.51
C ASN A 487 15.72 6.87 -9.54
N LYS A 488 16.31 7.23 -8.39
CA LYS A 488 17.43 8.19 -8.35
C LYS A 488 18.70 7.63 -8.98
N ILE A 489 18.96 6.33 -8.86
CA ILE A 489 20.11 5.66 -9.47
C ILE A 489 19.93 5.58 -10.99
N THR A 490 18.73 5.25 -11.48
CA THR A 490 18.41 5.23 -12.92
C THR A 490 18.44 6.63 -13.52
N ASP A 491 17.93 7.66 -12.82
CA ASP A 491 18.05 9.06 -13.27
C ASP A 491 19.52 9.52 -13.32
N LEU A 492 20.34 9.10 -12.36
CA LEU A 492 21.77 9.35 -12.36
C LEU A 492 22.47 8.64 -13.53
N GLU A 493 22.09 7.39 -13.84
CA GLU A 493 22.60 6.63 -14.99
C GLU A 493 22.27 7.35 -16.30
N ASN A 494 21.01 7.74 -16.50
CA ASN A 494 20.57 8.46 -17.70
C ASN A 494 21.32 9.78 -17.87
N LYS A 495 21.45 10.59 -16.80
CA LYS A 495 22.24 11.84 -16.83
C LYS A 495 23.71 11.60 -17.10
N THR A 496 24.26 10.50 -16.60
CA THR A 496 25.67 10.13 -16.86
C THR A 496 25.86 9.71 -18.31
N GLN A 497 24.93 8.94 -18.89
CA GLN A 497 24.94 8.58 -20.31
C GLN A 497 24.77 9.80 -21.22
N GLU A 498 23.87 10.72 -20.86
CA GLU A 498 23.67 11.98 -21.57
C GLU A 498 24.96 12.80 -21.59
N LYS A 499 25.60 12.98 -20.42
CA LYS A 499 26.86 13.72 -20.30
C LYS A 499 28.04 13.03 -21.00
N LEU A 500 28.08 11.70 -21.00
CA LEU A 500 29.04 10.92 -21.78
C LEU A 500 28.84 11.17 -23.28
N ASN A 501 27.60 11.12 -23.76
CA ASN A 501 27.28 11.41 -25.16
C ASN A 501 27.60 12.85 -25.54
N GLU A 502 27.30 13.83 -24.68
CA GLU A 502 27.69 15.23 -24.87
C GLU A 502 29.19 15.39 -24.97
N THR A 503 29.95 14.73 -24.08
CA THR A 503 31.41 14.78 -24.08
C THR A 503 32.00 14.12 -25.31
N PHE A 504 31.47 12.96 -25.71
CA PHE A 504 31.87 12.26 -26.94
C PHE A 504 31.57 13.11 -28.17
N ASN A 505 30.40 13.73 -28.22
CA ASN A 505 30.01 14.63 -29.31
C ASN A 505 30.87 15.89 -29.34
N ALA A 506 31.24 16.46 -28.19
CA ALA A 506 32.15 17.59 -28.10
C ALA A 506 33.55 17.23 -28.62
N ILE A 507 34.09 16.06 -28.24
CA ILE A 507 35.37 15.55 -28.74
C ILE A 507 35.30 15.30 -30.26
N VAL A 508 34.24 14.67 -30.75
CA VAL A 508 34.05 14.42 -32.19
C VAL A 508 33.91 15.73 -32.97
N ASN A 509 33.20 16.72 -32.43
CA ASN A 509 33.03 18.03 -33.06
C ASN A 509 34.33 18.84 -33.03
N ASP A 510 35.11 18.74 -31.95
CA ASP A 510 36.42 19.38 -31.86
C ASP A 510 37.40 18.74 -32.85
N LEU A 511 37.46 17.41 -32.93
CA LEU A 511 38.26 16.67 -33.92
C LEU A 511 37.87 16.97 -35.37
N LYS A 512 36.60 17.32 -35.62
CA LYS A 512 36.09 17.74 -36.95
C LYS A 512 36.24 19.24 -37.22
N SER A 513 36.66 20.04 -36.23
CA SER A 513 36.82 21.49 -36.41
C SER A 513 37.98 21.80 -37.36
N GLU A 514 37.84 22.84 -38.19
CA GLU A 514 38.86 23.27 -39.15
C GLU A 514 40.20 23.65 -38.50
N ASN A 515 40.21 23.96 -37.20
CA ASN A 515 41.43 24.22 -36.44
C ASN A 515 42.24 22.94 -36.16
N ASN A 516 41.59 21.82 -35.86
CA ASN A 516 42.28 20.55 -35.61
C ASN A 516 42.80 19.89 -36.91
N LEU A 517 42.08 20.05 -38.03
CA LEU A 517 42.58 19.66 -39.37
C LEU A 517 43.81 20.46 -39.82
N LYS A 518 44.04 21.67 -39.28
CA LYS A 518 45.26 22.46 -39.51
C LYS A 518 46.41 22.06 -38.59
N ILE A 519 46.12 21.59 -37.37
CA ILE A 519 47.13 21.11 -36.41
C ILE A 519 47.82 19.84 -36.90
N PHE A 520 47.10 18.92 -37.55
CA PHE A 520 47.70 17.73 -38.19
C PHE A 520 48.61 18.03 -39.39
N LYS A 521 48.64 19.27 -39.90
CA LYS A 521 49.51 19.67 -41.04
C LYS A 521 50.78 20.44 -40.62
N ASN A 522 50.92 20.83 -39.37
CA ASN A 522 52.01 21.69 -38.91
C ASN A 522 52.81 21.05 -37.76
N GLU A 523 53.51 19.95 -38.06
CA GLU A 523 54.52 19.29 -37.19
C GLU A 523 55.58 20.24 -36.61
N VAL A 524 55.73 21.46 -37.12
CA VAL A 524 56.71 22.45 -36.67
C VAL A 524 56.35 23.08 -35.31
N PHE A 525 55.06 23.20 -34.97
CA PHE A 525 54.62 23.94 -33.77
C PHE A 525 54.80 23.15 -32.45
N TYR A 526 54.79 21.82 -32.52
CA TYR A 526 55.00 20.95 -31.35
C TYR A 526 56.42 21.08 -30.79
N SER A 527 57.43 21.22 -31.67
CA SER A 527 58.84 21.33 -31.24
C SER A 527 59.19 22.67 -30.56
N GLU A 528 58.46 23.74 -30.85
CA GLU A 528 58.66 25.05 -30.21
C GLU A 528 57.86 25.20 -28.91
N SER A 529 56.71 24.52 -28.83
CA SER A 529 55.88 24.49 -27.62
C SER A 529 56.53 23.65 -26.51
N GLU A 530 57.14 22.52 -26.87
CA GLU A 530 57.89 21.67 -25.94
C GLU A 530 59.07 22.43 -25.30
N LYS A 531 59.87 23.15 -26.11
CA LYS A 531 60.97 23.99 -25.62
C LYS A 531 60.52 25.15 -24.72
N SER A 532 59.33 25.70 -24.96
CA SER A 532 58.79 26.79 -24.15
C SER A 532 58.24 26.29 -22.81
N ILE A 533 57.64 25.10 -22.80
CA ILE A 533 57.16 24.44 -21.57
C ILE A 533 58.35 24.01 -20.70
N GLU A 534 59.39 23.43 -21.29
CA GLU A 534 60.62 23.07 -20.56
C GLU A 534 61.26 24.29 -19.89
N LYS A 535 61.29 25.43 -20.57
CA LYS A 535 61.81 26.68 -20.01
C LYS A 535 60.98 27.21 -18.84
N ILE A 536 59.65 27.22 -18.97
CA ILE A 536 58.74 27.69 -17.91
C ILE A 536 58.80 26.79 -16.69
N VAL A 537 58.89 25.47 -16.89
CA VAL A 537 59.06 24.51 -15.79
C VAL A 537 60.40 24.69 -15.09
N GLY A 538 61.49 24.93 -15.83
CA GLY A 538 62.80 25.24 -15.27
C GLY A 538 62.82 26.53 -14.44
N ASP A 539 62.21 27.61 -14.94
CA ASP A 539 62.10 28.89 -14.23
C ASP A 539 61.26 28.73 -12.94
N TYR A 540 60.18 27.95 -12.98
CA TYR A 540 59.31 27.66 -11.83
C TYR A 540 60.02 26.82 -10.75
N LEU A 541 60.79 25.81 -11.15
CA LEU A 541 61.57 24.98 -10.21
C LEU A 541 62.68 25.79 -9.53
N THR A 542 63.35 26.68 -10.27
CA THR A 542 64.37 27.59 -9.74
C THR A 542 63.78 28.58 -8.72
N GLU A 543 62.56 29.05 -8.96
CA GLU A 543 61.85 29.94 -8.03
C GLU A 543 61.37 29.18 -6.78
N LEU A 544 60.96 27.92 -6.93
CA LEU A 544 60.61 27.03 -5.80
C LEU A 544 61.82 26.69 -4.91
N GLU A 545 63.00 26.49 -5.49
CA GLU A 545 64.25 26.29 -4.73
C GLU A 545 64.63 27.52 -3.90
N LYS A 546 64.40 28.73 -4.42
CA LYS A 546 64.58 29.97 -3.66
C LYS A 546 63.58 30.10 -2.50
N TRP A 547 62.36 29.61 -2.67
CA TRP A 547 61.30 29.67 -1.65
C TRP A 547 61.42 28.59 -0.58
N SER A 548 61.95 27.41 -0.91
CA SER A 548 62.07 26.28 0.03
C SER A 548 63.26 26.41 0.98
N GLY A 549 64.20 27.33 0.72
CA GLY A 549 65.35 27.59 1.58
C GLY A 549 66.33 26.42 1.71
N GLN A 550 66.17 25.39 0.88
CA GLN A 550 67.08 24.26 0.79
C GLN A 550 67.75 24.29 -0.58
N ASN A 551 69.07 24.51 -0.59
CA ASN A 551 69.88 24.13 -1.74
C ASN A 551 69.82 22.60 -1.83
N ILE A 552 69.17 22.07 -2.87
CA ILE A 552 69.35 20.69 -3.31
C ILE A 552 70.47 20.67 -4.35
#